data_AF-A0A432S110-F1
#
_entry.id   AF-A0A432S110-F1
#
_cell.length_a   1.000
_cell.length_b   1.000
_cell.length_c   1.000
_cell.angle_alpha   90.00
_cell.angle_beta   90.00
_cell.angle_gamma   90.00
#
_symmetry.space_group_name_H-M   'P 1'
#
loop_
_entity.id
_entity.type
_entity.pdbx_description
1 polymer ?
#
loop_
_entity_poly.entity_id
_entity_poly.type
_entity_poly.pdbx_seq_one_letter_code
_entity_poly.pdbx_strand_id
1 'polypeptide(L)'
;PYFGQNVWLSSGSLHMWYPRQKKPPTDWEAKVDELFKKASTELDPEKRDMYYKEAFRIIGEQQPMIFLVAPETLLAVNNRLKNVFPTVWGWYKEEMVYIEE
;
A
#
# COMPACT_ATOMS: atom_id res chain seq x y z
N PRO A 1 5.27 3.60 0.10
CA PRO A 1 4.21 3.81 1.12
C PRO A 1 4.66 3.34 2.51
N TYR A 2 5.00 4.28 3.40
CA TYR A 2 5.39 3.98 4.79
C TYR A 2 4.31 3.18 5.53
N PHE A 3 3.05 3.60 5.38
CA PHE A 3 1.89 2.96 6.02
C PHE A 3 1.61 1.51 5.54
N GLY A 4 2.20 1.08 4.42
CA GLY A 4 2.02 -0.28 3.89
C GLY A 4 2.94 -1.33 4.52
N GLN A 5 3.90 -0.95 5.36
CA GLN A 5 4.91 -1.89 5.88
C GLN A 5 4.32 -3.08 6.65
N ASN A 6 3.19 -2.90 7.35
CA ASN A 6 2.56 -3.97 8.11
C ASN A 6 2.01 -5.11 7.21
N VAL A 7 1.83 -4.85 5.91
CA VAL A 7 1.41 -5.84 4.92
C VAL A 7 2.62 -6.53 4.28
N TRP A 8 3.71 -5.81 4.06
CA TRP A 8 4.83 -6.29 3.25
C TRP A 8 6.01 -6.84 4.04
N LEU A 9 6.24 -6.36 5.26
CA LEU A 9 7.28 -6.90 6.13
C LEU A 9 6.86 -8.25 6.70
N SER A 10 7.80 -9.19 6.73
CA SER A 10 7.63 -10.55 7.29
C SER A 10 7.11 -10.53 8.73
N SER A 11 7.52 -9.52 9.52
CA SER A 11 7.09 -9.33 10.91
C SER A 11 5.68 -8.73 11.06
N GLY A 12 5.08 -8.28 9.95
CA GLY A 12 3.78 -7.60 9.92
C GLY A 12 2.64 -8.49 10.37
N SER A 13 1.67 -7.91 11.07
CA SER A 13 0.45 -8.61 11.50
C SER A 13 -0.54 -8.84 10.37
N LEU A 14 -0.45 -8.05 9.29
CA LEU A 14 -1.26 -8.16 8.07
C LEU A 14 -0.47 -8.76 6.90
N HIS A 15 0.65 -9.42 7.19
CA HIS A 15 1.44 -10.05 6.14
C HIS A 15 0.68 -11.21 5.51
N MET A 16 0.62 -11.22 4.18
CA MET A 16 -0.44 -11.90 3.42
C MET A 16 -0.27 -13.42 3.33
N TRP A 17 0.97 -13.93 3.33
CA TRP A 17 1.23 -15.36 3.15
C TRP A 17 1.72 -16.05 4.43
N TYR A 18 2.52 -15.39 5.27
CA TYR A 18 2.94 -15.92 6.58
C TYR A 18 3.00 -14.84 7.68
N PRO A 19 1.88 -14.52 8.36
CA PRO A 19 1.83 -13.39 9.29
C PRO A 19 2.71 -13.55 10.55
N ARG A 20 3.21 -12.40 11.05
CA ARG A 20 3.92 -12.25 12.34
C ARG A 20 5.19 -13.10 12.49
N GLN A 21 5.97 -13.26 11.43
CA GLN A 21 7.21 -14.02 11.53
C GLN A 21 8.24 -13.27 12.38
N LYS A 22 8.92 -14.00 13.28
CA LYS A 22 10.01 -13.42 14.08
C LYS A 22 11.22 -13.05 13.23
N LYS A 23 11.44 -13.78 12.13
CA LYS A 23 12.49 -13.59 11.14
C LYS A 23 11.95 -14.03 9.77
N PRO A 24 12.39 -13.39 8.67
CA PRO A 24 12.09 -13.86 7.32
C PRO A 24 12.54 -15.33 7.16
N PRO A 25 11.69 -16.25 6.69
CA PRO A 25 12.01 -17.67 6.61
C PRO A 25 12.80 -18.01 5.34
N THR A 26 12.83 -17.10 4.35
CA THR A 26 13.58 -17.25 3.10
C THR A 26 14.48 -16.05 2.84
N ASP A 27 15.50 -16.26 2.00
CA ASP A 27 16.43 -15.21 1.59
C ASP A 27 15.73 -14.10 0.78
N TRP A 28 14.72 -14.46 -0.02
CA TRP A 28 13.98 -13.47 -0.82
C TRP A 28 13.07 -12.60 0.08
N GLU A 29 12.44 -13.17 1.11
CA GLU A 29 11.68 -12.40 2.09
C GLU A 29 12.59 -11.48 2.89
N ALA A 30 13.79 -11.94 3.27
CA ALA A 30 14.79 -11.10 3.92
C ALA A 30 15.20 -9.92 3.03
N LYS A 31 15.31 -10.14 1.72
CA LYS A 31 15.62 -9.09 0.75
C LYS A 31 14.47 -8.08 0.60
N VAL A 32 13.22 -8.55 0.54
CA VAL A 32 12.03 -7.69 0.51
C VAL A 32 11.97 -6.84 1.78
N ASP A 33 12.16 -7.44 2.95
CA ASP A 33 12.23 -6.73 4.23
C ASP A 33 13.30 -5.61 4.23
N GLU A 34 14.49 -5.90 3.72
CA GLU A 34 15.59 -4.94 3.58
C GLU A 34 15.19 -3.75 2.70
N LEU A 35 14.61 -4.03 1.53
CA LEU A 35 14.19 -3.02 0.56
C LEU A 35 13.07 -2.12 1.12
N PHE A 36 12.06 -2.71 1.77
CA PHE A 36 10.98 -1.96 2.41
C PHE A 36 11.47 -1.07 3.57
N LYS A 37 12.49 -1.51 4.32
CA LYS A 37 13.14 -0.69 5.35
C LYS A 37 13.90 0.47 4.73
N LYS A 38 14.74 0.24 3.71
CA LYS A 38 15.45 1.29 2.98
C LYS A 38 14.50 2.33 2.38
N ALA A 39 13.45 1.87 1.70
CA ALA A 39 12.46 2.75 1.09
C ALA A 39 11.71 3.62 2.11
N SER A 40 11.57 3.17 3.36
CA SER A 40 10.85 3.90 4.39
C SER A 40 11.61 5.08 4.99
N THR A 41 12.93 5.05 4.91
CA THR A 41 13.82 6.11 5.41
C THR A 41 14.45 6.92 4.28
N GLU A 42 14.21 6.56 3.02
CA GLU A 42 14.71 7.26 1.85
C GLU A 42 13.90 8.54 1.57
N LEU A 43 14.60 9.67 1.46
CA LEU A 43 14.01 10.99 1.23
C LEU A 43 13.97 11.35 -0.25
N ASP A 44 14.89 10.80 -1.05
CA ASP A 44 14.92 10.94 -2.49
C ASP A 44 13.77 10.14 -3.12
N PRO A 45 12.80 10.80 -3.79
CA PRO A 45 11.64 10.11 -4.36
C PRO A 45 12.00 9.06 -5.41
N GLU A 46 13.02 9.31 -6.24
CA GLU A 46 13.42 8.39 -7.30
C GLU A 46 14.08 7.15 -6.71
N LYS A 47 14.99 7.32 -5.75
CA LYS A 47 15.60 6.19 -5.03
C LYS A 47 14.57 5.38 -4.27
N ARG A 48 13.62 6.05 -3.62
CA ARG A 48 12.54 5.38 -2.90
C ARG A 48 11.68 4.54 -3.83
N ASP A 49 11.34 5.05 -5.01
CA ASP A 49 10.60 4.32 -6.04
C ASP A 49 11.38 3.09 -6.53
N MET A 50 12.69 3.23 -6.79
CA MET A 50 13.54 2.11 -7.17
C MET A 50 13.51 0.96 -6.15
N TYR A 51 13.62 1.26 -4.85
CA TYR A 51 13.56 0.21 -3.81
C TYR A 51 12.22 -0.53 -3.79
N TYR A 52 11.10 0.18 -3.93
CA TYR A 52 9.79 -0.47 -3.98
C TYR A 52 9.61 -1.31 -5.23
N LYS A 53 10.00 -0.81 -6.42
CA LYS A 53 9.92 -1.56 -7.67
C LYS A 53 10.72 -2.86 -7.60
N GLU A 54 11.92 -2.82 -7.04
CA GLU A 54 12.74 -4.02 -6.86
C GLU A 54 12.08 -5.02 -5.90
N ALA A 55 11.50 -4.55 -4.79
CA ALA A 55 10.79 -5.43 -3.87
C ALA A 55 9.59 -6.10 -4.54
N PHE A 56 8.80 -5.34 -5.32
CA PHE A 56 7.66 -5.88 -6.05
C PHE A 56 8.06 -6.78 -7.23
N ARG A 57 9.24 -6.57 -7.85
CA ARG A 57 9.81 -7.51 -8.83
C ARG A 57 10.07 -8.86 -8.18
N ILE A 58 10.73 -8.89 -7.02
CA ILE A 58 11.01 -10.13 -6.27
C ILE A 58 9.70 -10.83 -5.88
N ILE A 59 8.74 -10.09 -5.32
CA ILE A 59 7.42 -10.65 -4.96
C ILE A 59 6.72 -11.23 -6.22
N GLY A 60 6.80 -10.53 -7.35
CA GLY A 60 6.27 -11.00 -8.63
C GLY A 60 6.99 -12.25 -9.17
N GLU A 61 8.27 -12.45 -8.89
CA GLU A 61 9.01 -13.64 -9.30
C GLU A 61 8.73 -14.85 -8.41
N GLN A 62 8.60 -14.62 -7.09
CA GLN A 62 8.36 -15.67 -6.11
C GLN A 62 6.88 -16.08 -6.04
N GLN A 63 5.97 -15.25 -6.55
CA GLN A 63 4.53 -15.51 -6.62
C GLN A 63 3.91 -16.01 -5.30
N PRO A 64 4.17 -15.37 -4.14
CA PRO A 64 3.51 -15.77 -2.89
C PRO A 64 1.99 -15.48 -2.92
N MET A 65 1.55 -14.68 -3.90
CA MET A 65 0.16 -14.33 -4.16
C MET A 65 -0.06 -14.19 -5.67
N ILE A 66 -1.30 -14.41 -6.13
CA ILE A 66 -1.70 -14.14 -7.51
C ILE A 66 -2.34 -12.75 -7.56
N PHE A 67 -1.66 -11.80 -8.22
CA PHE A 67 -2.22 -10.47 -8.46
C PHE A 67 -3.20 -10.53 -9.64
N LEU A 68 -4.48 -10.22 -9.39
CA LEU A 68 -5.54 -10.36 -10.39
C LEU A 68 -5.72 -9.08 -11.21
N VAL A 69 -6.20 -8.00 -10.57
CA VAL A 69 -6.55 -6.74 -11.22
C VAL A 69 -6.28 -5.56 -10.29
N ALA A 70 -6.02 -4.40 -10.88
CA ALA A 70 -6.16 -3.13 -10.16
C ALA A 70 -7.66 -2.77 -10.15
N PRO A 71 -8.31 -2.65 -8.98
CA PRO A 71 -9.74 -2.41 -8.92
C PRO A 71 -10.08 -1.00 -9.43
N GLU A 72 -11.12 -0.90 -10.25
CA GLU A 72 -11.80 0.36 -10.54
C GLU A 72 -12.96 0.54 -9.54
N THR A 73 -13.11 1.75 -9.00
CA THR A 73 -14.12 2.06 -8.00
C THR A 73 -15.08 3.11 -8.53
N LEU A 74 -16.38 2.83 -8.45
CA LEU A 74 -17.45 3.80 -8.68
C LEU A 74 -18.07 4.18 -7.34
N LEU A 75 -18.20 5.48 -7.07
CA LEU A 75 -18.81 5.99 -5.84
C LEU A 75 -20.04 6.84 -6.20
N ALA A 76 -21.14 6.58 -5.52
CA ALA A 76 -22.36 7.37 -5.61
C ALA A 76 -22.48 8.29 -4.39
N VAL A 77 -22.92 9.53 -4.62
CA VAL A 77 -23.12 10.54 -3.58
C VAL A 77 -24.57 11.01 -3.63
N ASN A 78 -25.18 11.23 -2.47
CA ASN A 78 -26.52 11.81 -2.38
C ASN A 78 -26.52 13.23 -2.99
N ASN A 79 -27.54 13.57 -3.79
CA ASN A 79 -27.63 14.85 -4.48
C ASN A 79 -27.72 16.08 -3.55
N ARG A 80 -28.12 15.88 -2.28
CA ARG A 80 -28.13 16.91 -1.23
C ARG A 80 -26.74 17.18 -0.66
N LEU A 81 -25.80 16.25 -0.82
CA LEU A 81 -24.43 16.42 -0.32
C LEU A 81 -23.62 17.20 -1.35
N LYS A 82 -23.19 18.42 -1.00
CA LYS A 82 -22.46 19.34 -1.88
C LYS A 82 -20.99 19.43 -1.49
N ASN A 83 -20.19 20.00 -2.38
CA ASN A 83 -18.74 20.15 -2.22
C ASN A 83 -18.01 18.82 -1.94
N VAL A 84 -18.42 17.75 -2.62
CA VAL A 84 -17.85 16.42 -2.44
C VAL A 84 -16.79 16.16 -3.49
N PHE A 85 -15.57 15.85 -3.05
CA PHE A 85 -14.43 15.55 -3.91
C PHE A 85 -13.86 14.15 -3.57
N PRO A 86 -14.49 13.08 -4.04
CA PRO A 86 -14.05 11.73 -3.72
C PRO A 86 -12.74 11.40 -4.46
N THR A 87 -11.86 10.68 -3.79
CA THR A 87 -10.59 10.18 -4.33
C THR A 87 -10.42 8.72 -3.98
N VAL A 88 -9.44 8.04 -4.59
CA VAL A 88 -9.08 6.65 -4.23
C VAL A 88 -8.56 6.52 -2.79
N TRP A 89 -8.25 7.64 -2.13
CA TRP A 89 -7.77 7.69 -0.74
C TRP A 89 -8.81 8.21 0.26
N GLY A 90 -10.07 8.39 -0.17
CA GLY A 90 -11.14 8.96 0.64
C GLY A 90 -11.57 10.35 0.16
N TRP A 91 -12.06 11.19 1.06
CA TRP A 91 -12.65 12.49 0.75
C TRP A 91 -11.57 13.57 0.76
N TYR A 92 -11.37 14.24 -0.38
CA TYR A 92 -10.55 15.44 -0.42
C TYR A 92 -11.37 16.63 0.10
N LYS A 93 -10.81 17.39 1.05
CA LYS A 93 -11.46 18.56 1.67
C LYS A 93 -12.83 18.22 2.30
N GLU A 94 -12.85 17.18 3.13
CA GLU A 94 -14.06 16.72 3.83
C GLU A 94 -14.74 17.82 4.65
N GLU A 95 -13.97 18.78 5.16
CA GLU A 95 -14.46 19.94 5.91
C GLU A 95 -15.32 20.90 5.08
N MET A 96 -15.25 20.83 3.75
CA MET A 96 -16.06 21.66 2.85
C MET A 96 -17.42 21.04 2.52
N VAL A 97 -17.64 19.78 2.91
CA VAL A 97 -18.85 19.02 2.62
C VAL A 97 -20.01 19.54 3.47
N TYR A 98 -21.16 19.78 2.84
CA TYR A 98 -22.38 20.19 3.54
C TYR A 98 -23.62 19.57 2.92
N ILE A 99 -24.72 19.58 3.68
CA ILE A 99 -26.04 19.11 3.23
C ILE A 99 -26.86 20.34 2.83
N GLU A 100 -27.38 20.33 1.60
CA GLU A 100 -28.40 21.26 1.13
C GLU A 100 -29.78 20.76 1.59
N GLU A 101 -30.55 21.62 2.27
CA GLU A 101 -31.90 21.32 2.74
C GLU A 101 -32.89 21.09 1.60
#